data_AF-A0A4Y8WK95-F1
#
_entry.id   AF-A0A4Y8WK95-F1
#
_cell.length_a   1.000
_cell.length_b   1.000
_cell.length_c   1.000
_cell.angle_alpha   90.00
_cell.angle_beta   90.00
_cell.angle_gamma   90.00
#
_symmetry.space_group_name_H-M   'P 1'
#
loop_
_entity.id
_entity.type
_entity.pdbx_description
1 polymer ?
#
loop_
_entity_poly.entity_id
_entity_poly.type
_entity_poly.pdbx_seq_one_letter_code
_entity_poly.pdbx_strand_id
1 'polypeptide(L)'
;MYKKNTKVLGAVTLLSSLIAAHSSADIQILGSESEISQSITDHYQQSSRFYDGSLANNDALYINVGTASDDDINKAKSHIYQGDIVIIDLRQIPGEDAKIELSQSLTGLGSDSPLVVTGVYQGDKIINSIVADVRDENGQSINNPSAELESLNHSLVHALDRLGFGGE
;
A
#
# COMPACT_ATOMS: atom_id res chain seq x y z
N MET A 1 -36.12 12.10 -67.76
CA MET A 1 -36.83 11.93 -66.48
C MET A 1 -35.88 11.30 -65.47
N TYR A 2 -35.73 11.95 -64.31
CA TYR A 2 -34.67 11.72 -63.32
C TYR A 2 -34.74 10.35 -62.62
N LYS A 3 -33.58 9.70 -62.45
CA LYS A 3 -33.38 8.51 -61.59
C LYS A 3 -33.60 8.88 -60.12
N LYS A 4 -34.43 8.13 -59.40
CA LYS A 4 -34.49 8.15 -57.93
C LYS A 4 -33.27 7.43 -57.37
N ASN A 5 -32.32 8.17 -56.81
CA ASN A 5 -31.24 7.60 -56.02
C ASN A 5 -31.73 7.41 -54.59
N THR A 6 -31.88 6.14 -54.19
CA THR A 6 -32.08 5.70 -52.82
C THR A 6 -30.87 6.10 -51.99
N LYS A 7 -31.01 7.06 -51.08
CA LYS A 7 -30.00 7.33 -50.06
C LYS A 7 -30.30 6.43 -48.86
N VAL A 8 -29.63 5.28 -48.79
CA VAL A 8 -29.52 4.52 -47.54
C VAL A 8 -28.55 5.31 -46.67
N LEU A 9 -29.08 5.97 -45.64
CA LEU A 9 -28.29 6.69 -44.66
C LEU A 9 -27.68 5.63 -43.72
N GLY A 10 -26.44 5.22 -43.99
CA GLY A 10 -25.68 4.35 -43.11
C GLY A 10 -25.36 5.10 -41.82
N ALA A 11 -26.00 4.73 -40.72
CA ALA A 11 -25.63 5.19 -39.40
C ALA A 11 -24.29 4.52 -39.01
N VAL A 12 -23.20 5.27 -39.08
CA VAL A 12 -21.90 4.85 -38.56
C VAL A 12 -21.93 5.09 -37.06
N THR A 13 -22.15 4.03 -36.29
CA THR A 13 -21.97 4.01 -34.83
C THR A 13 -20.48 4.10 -34.53
N LEU A 14 -19.99 5.30 -34.24
CA LEU A 14 -18.67 5.52 -33.64
C LEU A 14 -18.74 5.10 -32.18
N LEU A 15 -18.53 3.81 -31.93
CA LEU A 15 -18.30 3.29 -30.59
C LEU A 15 -16.86 3.66 -30.20
N SER A 16 -16.66 4.89 -29.73
CA SER A 16 -15.40 5.33 -29.16
C SER A 16 -15.16 4.53 -27.88
N SER A 17 -14.42 3.43 -28.00
CA SER A 17 -13.90 2.66 -26.87
C SER A 17 -12.96 3.57 -26.06
N LEU A 18 -13.51 4.21 -25.04
CA LEU A 18 -12.77 4.74 -23.91
C LEU A 18 -12.15 3.54 -23.19
N ILE A 19 -11.01 3.07 -23.70
CA ILE A 19 -10.09 2.29 -22.87
C ILE A 19 -9.50 3.33 -21.92
N ALA A 20 -10.17 3.56 -20.79
CA ALA A 20 -9.50 4.18 -19.66
C ALA A 20 -8.29 3.29 -19.38
N ALA A 21 -7.09 3.82 -19.62
CA ALA A 21 -5.88 3.16 -19.16
C ALA A 21 -5.95 3.20 -17.62
N HIS A 22 -6.50 2.14 -17.02
CA HIS A 22 -6.37 1.92 -15.60
C HIS A 22 -4.88 1.65 -15.36
N SER A 23 -4.14 2.70 -14.98
CA SER A 23 -2.81 2.56 -14.42
C SER A 23 -3.00 1.79 -13.12
N SER A 24 -2.75 0.48 -13.12
CA SER A 24 -2.70 -0.29 -11.88
C SER A 24 -1.55 0.26 -11.06
N ALA A 25 -1.78 0.52 -9.78
CA ALA A 25 -0.67 0.64 -8.84
C ALA A 25 -0.17 -0.76 -8.52
N ASP A 26 1.14 -0.91 -8.42
CA ASP A 26 1.77 -2.13 -7.93
C ASP A 26 2.25 -1.94 -6.49
N ILE A 27 2.41 -3.06 -5.79
CA ILE A 27 3.15 -3.11 -4.53
C ILE A 27 4.55 -3.62 -4.83
N GLN A 28 5.55 -2.79 -4.59
CA GLN A 28 6.94 -3.19 -4.74
C GLN A 28 7.53 -3.65 -3.41
N ILE A 29 8.16 -4.83 -3.40
CA ILE A 29 8.62 -5.53 -2.20
C ILE A 29 10.13 -5.36 -2.02
N LEU A 30 10.53 -4.94 -0.81
CA LEU A 30 11.88 -5.00 -0.26
C LEU A 30 11.92 -6.03 0.87
N GLY A 31 12.95 -6.90 0.89
CA GLY A 31 12.97 -8.08 1.74
C GLY A 31 12.08 -9.19 1.18
N SER A 32 11.32 -9.86 2.04
CA SER A 32 10.39 -10.93 1.65
C SER A 32 8.93 -10.50 1.74
N GLU A 33 8.07 -11.13 0.94
CA GLU A 33 6.62 -11.04 1.12
C GLU A 33 6.18 -11.54 2.51
N SER A 34 4.98 -11.16 2.92
CA SER A 34 4.31 -11.62 4.13
C SER A 34 2.78 -11.65 3.94
N GLU A 35 2.06 -12.08 4.98
CA GLU A 35 0.60 -12.03 5.00
C GLU A 35 0.05 -10.60 4.85
N ILE A 36 0.84 -9.58 5.23
CA ILE A 36 0.46 -8.17 5.07
C ILE A 36 0.56 -7.76 3.61
N SER A 37 1.70 -8.03 2.95
CA SER A 37 1.85 -7.69 1.52
C SER A 37 0.78 -8.39 0.68
N GLN A 38 0.49 -9.66 0.98
CA GLN A 38 -0.56 -10.42 0.32
C GLN A 38 -1.96 -9.84 0.59
N SER A 39 -2.25 -9.43 1.84
CA SER A 39 -3.55 -8.85 2.15
C SER A 39 -3.80 -7.54 1.40
N ILE A 40 -2.76 -6.72 1.19
CA ILE A 40 -2.90 -5.46 0.45
C ILE A 40 -3.11 -5.76 -1.04
N THR A 41 -2.34 -6.67 -1.64
CA THR A 41 -2.54 -7.07 -3.05
C THR A 41 -3.95 -7.59 -3.30
N ASP A 42 -4.44 -8.43 -2.39
CA ASP A 42 -5.78 -9.03 -2.49
C ASP A 42 -6.88 -7.98 -2.32
N HIS A 43 -6.72 -7.05 -1.38
CA HIS A 43 -7.71 -6.01 -1.12
C HIS A 43 -7.86 -5.06 -2.32
N TYR A 44 -6.74 -4.56 -2.85
CA TYR A 44 -6.75 -3.58 -3.95
C TYR A 44 -6.79 -4.20 -5.34
N GLN A 45 -6.73 -5.53 -5.45
CA GLN A 45 -6.64 -6.26 -6.73
C GLN A 45 -5.42 -5.81 -7.56
N GLN A 46 -4.28 -5.67 -6.87
CA GLN A 46 -3.03 -5.17 -7.43
C GLN A 46 -1.94 -6.25 -7.42
N SER A 47 -0.96 -6.11 -8.31
CA SER A 47 0.16 -7.06 -8.37
C SER A 47 1.22 -6.70 -7.34
N SER A 48 1.87 -7.71 -6.74
CA SER A 48 3.16 -7.53 -6.07
C SER A 48 4.30 -7.86 -7.03
N ARG A 49 5.42 -7.15 -6.87
CA ARG A 49 6.70 -7.49 -7.50
C ARG A 49 7.85 -7.06 -6.62
N PHE A 50 9.01 -7.70 -6.75
CA PHE A 50 10.21 -7.22 -6.07
C PHE A 50 10.65 -5.88 -6.65
N TYR A 51 11.17 -5.01 -5.78
CA TYR A 51 11.62 -3.67 -6.15
C TYR A 51 12.71 -3.73 -7.23
N ASP A 52 12.52 -3.00 -8.33
CA ASP A 52 13.37 -3.05 -9.51
C ASP A 52 14.33 -1.86 -9.66
N GLY A 53 14.31 -0.93 -8.71
CA GLY A 53 15.10 0.31 -8.74
C GLY A 53 14.29 1.57 -9.02
N SER A 54 12.98 1.45 -9.28
CA SER A 54 12.10 2.59 -9.51
C SER A 54 10.70 2.36 -8.93
N LEU A 55 10.09 3.41 -8.38
CA LEU A 55 8.73 3.39 -7.86
C LEU A 55 7.87 4.35 -8.69
N ALA A 56 6.78 3.88 -9.29
CA ALA A 56 5.87 4.77 -10.00
C ALA A 56 5.06 5.62 -9.01
N ASN A 57 4.57 6.78 -9.44
CA ASN A 57 3.89 7.75 -8.57
C ASN A 57 2.64 7.21 -7.85
N ASN A 58 2.05 6.13 -8.36
CA ASN A 58 0.88 5.46 -7.79
C ASN A 58 1.24 4.16 -7.06
N ASP A 59 2.46 3.65 -7.19
CA ASP A 59 2.91 2.43 -6.52
C ASP A 59 3.09 2.68 -5.01
N ALA A 60 3.03 1.60 -4.24
CA ALA A 60 3.46 1.59 -2.84
C ALA A 60 4.70 0.71 -2.69
N LEU A 61 5.59 1.10 -1.79
CA LEU A 61 6.73 0.29 -1.39
C LEU A 61 6.39 -0.43 -0.08
N TYR A 62 6.46 -1.75 -0.08
CA TYR A 62 6.40 -2.56 1.13
C TYR A 62 7.80 -3.04 1.49
N ILE A 63 8.17 -2.91 2.76
CA ILE A 63 9.43 -3.45 3.30
C ILE A 63 9.13 -4.36 4.49
N ASN A 64 9.56 -5.62 4.38
CA ASN A 64 9.66 -6.51 5.53
C ASN A 64 11.03 -6.33 6.18
N VAL A 65 11.08 -5.57 7.27
CA VAL A 65 12.37 -5.20 7.86
C VAL A 65 13.06 -6.39 8.54
N GLY A 66 12.32 -7.44 8.90
CA GLY A 66 12.89 -8.67 9.47
C GLY A 66 13.72 -9.49 8.48
N THR A 67 13.51 -9.30 7.18
CA THR A 67 14.20 -10.03 6.11
C THR A 67 14.93 -9.13 5.12
N ALA A 68 14.71 -7.81 5.17
CA ALA A 68 15.38 -6.83 4.34
C ALA A 68 16.89 -6.74 4.64
N SER A 69 17.68 -6.46 3.62
CA SER A 69 19.09 -6.10 3.77
C SER A 69 19.25 -4.65 4.22
N ASP A 70 20.44 -4.28 4.70
CA ASP A 70 20.77 -2.87 5.02
C ASP A 70 20.59 -1.95 3.81
N ASP A 71 20.89 -2.44 2.61
CA ASP A 71 20.68 -1.71 1.36
C ASP A 71 19.19 -1.45 1.09
N ASP A 72 18.35 -2.45 1.34
CA ASP A 72 16.89 -2.32 1.22
C ASP A 72 16.31 -1.34 2.25
N ILE A 73 16.81 -1.37 3.49
CA ILE A 73 16.45 -0.40 4.53
C ILE A 73 16.83 1.03 4.07
N ASN A 74 18.01 1.22 3.47
CA ASN A 74 18.42 2.52 2.94
C ASN A 74 17.56 2.98 1.76
N LYS A 75 17.15 2.08 0.86
CA LYS A 75 16.20 2.40 -0.22
C LYS A 75 14.85 2.84 0.35
N ALA A 76 14.29 2.09 1.30
CA ALA A 76 13.04 2.46 1.96
C ALA A 76 13.14 3.84 2.62
N LYS A 77 14.25 4.13 3.31
CA LYS A 77 14.50 5.46 3.89
C LYS A 77 14.52 6.58 2.85
N SER A 78 15.09 6.33 1.66
CA SER A 78 15.06 7.29 0.55
C SER A 78 13.63 7.57 0.07
N HIS A 79 12.80 6.53 -0.09
CA HIS A 79 11.40 6.67 -0.49
C HIS A 79 10.55 7.38 0.58
N ILE A 80 10.76 7.08 1.86
CA ILE A 80 10.17 7.84 2.99
C ILE A 80 10.54 9.33 2.89
N TYR A 81 11.81 9.63 2.59
CA TYR A 81 12.26 11.02 2.40
C TYR A 81 11.67 11.68 1.15
N GLN A 82 11.38 10.93 0.09
CA GLN A 82 10.74 11.46 -1.12
C GLN A 82 9.24 11.72 -0.93
N GLY A 83 8.63 11.11 0.09
CA GLY A 83 7.20 11.25 0.39
C GLY A 83 6.34 10.16 -0.26
N ASP A 84 6.97 9.10 -0.75
CA ASP A 84 6.28 7.95 -1.32
C ASP A 84 5.50 7.20 -0.25
N ILE A 85 4.52 6.40 -0.70
CA ILE A 85 3.79 5.51 0.19
C ILE A 85 4.70 4.35 0.54
N VAL A 86 5.09 4.26 1.82
CA VAL A 86 5.95 3.17 2.31
C VAL A 86 5.28 2.46 3.48
N ILE A 87 5.13 1.14 3.35
CA ILE A 87 4.55 0.25 4.35
C ILE A 87 5.70 -0.52 4.98
N ILE A 88 5.95 -0.27 6.26
CA ILE A 88 7.07 -0.80 7.03
C ILE A 88 6.53 -1.90 7.94
N ASP A 89 6.88 -3.15 7.66
CA ASP A 89 6.52 -4.31 8.48
C ASP A 89 7.62 -4.61 9.51
N LEU A 90 7.28 -4.38 10.77
CA LEU A 90 8.14 -4.55 11.94
C LEU A 90 7.73 -5.79 12.76
N ARG A 91 6.75 -6.60 12.31
CA ARG A 91 6.21 -7.71 13.09
C ARG A 91 7.27 -8.75 13.49
N GLN A 92 8.28 -8.92 12.64
CA GLN A 92 9.38 -9.87 12.87
C GLN A 92 10.53 -9.29 13.71
N ILE A 93 10.49 -8.00 14.05
CA ILE A 93 11.51 -7.37 14.89
C ILE A 93 11.22 -7.69 16.36
N PRO A 94 12.17 -8.33 17.08
CA PRO A 94 11.93 -8.77 18.45
C PRO A 94 12.10 -7.62 19.45
N GLY A 95 11.06 -7.38 20.25
CA GLY A 95 11.07 -6.40 21.35
C GLY A 95 10.68 -4.98 20.94
N GLU A 96 10.11 -4.25 21.89
CA GLU A 96 9.62 -2.87 21.70
C GLU A 96 10.76 -1.90 21.40
N ASP A 97 11.86 -1.96 22.17
CA ASP A 97 13.01 -1.08 22.00
C ASP A 97 13.62 -1.18 20.59
N ALA A 98 13.80 -2.40 20.07
CA ALA A 98 14.34 -2.61 18.74
C ALA A 98 13.41 -2.08 17.64
N LYS A 99 12.09 -2.20 17.80
CA LYS A 99 11.11 -1.59 16.88
C LYS A 99 11.16 -0.07 16.93
N ILE A 100 11.24 0.51 18.13
CA ILE A 100 11.35 1.97 18.33
C ILE A 100 12.62 2.49 17.67
N GLU A 101 13.78 1.88 17.90
CA GLU A 101 15.05 2.29 17.30
C GLU A 101 15.00 2.23 15.76
N LEU A 102 14.48 1.14 15.22
CA LEU A 102 14.43 0.92 13.77
C LEU A 102 13.43 1.83 13.06
N SER A 103 12.21 1.97 13.61
CA SER A 103 11.21 2.90 13.10
C SER A 103 11.67 4.35 13.19
N GLN A 104 12.38 4.73 14.27
CA GLN A 104 12.98 6.05 14.40
C GLN A 104 14.08 6.27 13.36
N SER A 105 14.92 5.26 13.09
CA SER A 105 15.96 5.35 12.07
C SER A 105 15.38 5.53 10.65
N LEU A 106 14.26 4.87 10.36
CA LEU A 106 13.59 4.94 9.06
C LEU A 106 12.77 6.23 8.87
N THR A 107 11.99 6.61 9.87
CA THR A 107 10.96 7.65 9.73
C THR A 107 11.28 8.95 10.47
N GLY A 108 12.25 8.93 11.38
CA GLY A 108 12.52 10.03 12.33
C GLY A 108 11.65 10.00 13.59
N LEU A 109 10.62 9.15 13.65
CA LEU A 109 9.72 8.98 14.79
C LEU A 109 9.75 7.52 15.29
N GLY A 110 10.06 7.32 16.56
CA GLY A 110 10.07 6.00 17.17
C GLY A 110 8.67 5.48 17.47
N SER A 111 8.41 4.24 17.09
CA SER A 111 7.16 3.50 17.29
C SER A 111 7.45 2.01 17.49
N ASP A 112 6.76 1.40 18.45
CA ASP A 112 6.76 -0.04 18.71
C ASP A 112 5.65 -0.77 17.93
N SER A 113 4.90 -0.04 17.11
CA SER A 113 3.78 -0.59 16.36
C SER A 113 4.22 -1.68 15.38
N PRO A 114 3.42 -2.74 15.20
CA PRO A 114 3.76 -3.84 14.29
C PRO A 114 3.93 -3.39 12.84
N LEU A 115 3.19 -2.36 12.42
CA LEU A 115 3.24 -1.79 11.09
C LEU A 115 3.32 -0.26 11.19
N VAL A 116 4.07 0.36 10.28
CA VAL A 116 4.12 1.82 10.11
C VAL A 116 3.91 2.16 8.65
N VAL A 117 3.09 3.17 8.35
CA VAL A 117 2.82 3.64 6.98
C VAL A 117 3.19 5.10 6.85
N THR A 118 4.04 5.43 5.88
CA THR A 118 4.39 6.81 5.52
C THR A 118 3.78 7.21 4.20
N GLY A 119 3.62 8.52 3.97
CA GLY A 119 3.21 9.07 2.68
C GLY A 119 2.93 10.57 2.80
N VAL A 120 2.39 11.17 1.75
CA VAL A 120 1.96 12.58 1.74
C VAL A 120 0.44 12.67 1.78
N TYR A 121 -0.08 13.48 2.70
CA TYR A 121 -1.50 13.82 2.80
C TYR A 121 -1.67 15.32 2.91
N GLN A 122 -2.45 15.90 2.00
CA GLN A 122 -2.69 17.35 1.94
C GLN A 122 -1.42 18.22 1.88
N GLY A 123 -0.34 17.69 1.30
CA GLY A 123 0.95 18.38 1.16
C GLY A 123 1.93 18.14 2.31
N ASP A 124 1.48 17.50 3.39
CA ASP A 124 2.31 17.17 4.54
C ASP A 124 2.73 15.70 4.54
N LYS A 125 3.97 15.42 4.96
CA LYS A 125 4.42 14.06 5.21
C LYS A 125 3.82 13.55 6.51
N ILE A 126 3.17 12.41 6.44
CA ILE A 126 2.53 11.76 7.59
C ILE A 126 3.18 10.41 7.88
N ILE A 127 3.14 10.02 9.15
CA ILE A 127 3.57 8.71 9.64
C ILE A 127 2.39 8.15 10.43
N ASN A 128 1.96 6.94 10.09
CA ASN A 128 0.86 6.25 10.74
C ASN A 128 1.37 4.99 11.40
N SER A 129 1.22 4.95 12.72
CA SER A 129 1.37 3.72 13.49
C SER A 129 0.10 2.89 13.36
N ILE A 130 0.23 1.66 12.89
CA ILE A 130 -0.88 0.72 12.72
C ILE A 130 -0.74 -0.35 13.80
N VAL A 131 -1.77 -0.46 14.64
CA VAL A 131 -1.83 -1.38 15.78
C VAL A 131 -3.06 -2.27 15.67
N ALA A 132 -2.98 -3.48 16.21
CA ALA A 132 -4.14 -4.35 16.35
C ALA A 132 -4.94 -3.94 17.59
N ASP A 133 -6.27 -3.89 17.49
CA ASP A 133 -7.16 -3.72 18.63
C ASP A 133 -8.14 -4.89 18.69
N VAL A 134 -7.75 -5.96 19.39
CA VAL A 134 -8.54 -7.17 19.57
C VAL A 134 -8.91 -7.32 21.03
N ARG A 135 -10.21 -7.20 21.34
CA ARG A 135 -10.74 -7.24 22.71
C ARG A 135 -11.91 -8.19 22.83
N ASP A 136 -12.11 -8.73 24.03
CA ASP A 136 -13.29 -9.51 24.39
C ASP A 136 -14.50 -8.62 24.68
N GLU A 137 -15.63 -9.26 24.99
CA GLU A 137 -16.88 -8.58 25.37
C GLU A 137 -16.75 -7.69 26.62
N ASN A 138 -15.69 -7.88 27.42
CA ASN A 138 -15.37 -7.12 28.63
C ASN A 138 -14.30 -6.03 28.38
N GLY A 139 -13.84 -5.87 27.14
CA GLY A 139 -12.82 -4.90 26.75
C GLY A 139 -11.39 -5.31 27.10
N GLN A 140 -11.13 -6.57 27.44
CA GLN A 140 -9.80 -7.12 27.71
C GLN A 140 -9.14 -7.58 26.41
N SER A 141 -7.84 -7.32 26.24
CA SER A 141 -7.11 -7.79 25.07
C SER A 141 -7.09 -9.31 24.99
N ILE A 142 -7.38 -9.85 23.81
CA ILE A 142 -7.30 -11.30 23.54
C ILE A 142 -6.11 -11.56 22.63
N ASN A 143 -5.31 -12.57 22.97
CA ASN A 143 -4.32 -13.13 22.06
C ASN A 143 -5.01 -14.02 21.03
N ASN A 144 -5.25 -13.49 19.84
CA ASN A 144 -5.82 -14.22 18.71
C ASN A 144 -5.13 -13.76 17.42
N PRO A 145 -4.12 -14.50 16.95
CA PRO A 145 -3.31 -14.08 15.81
C PRO A 145 -4.10 -13.78 14.54
N SER A 146 -5.18 -14.54 14.27
CA SER A 146 -6.01 -14.31 13.09
C SER A 146 -6.81 -13.01 13.21
N ALA A 147 -7.40 -12.74 14.37
CA ALA A 147 -8.12 -11.50 14.63
C ALA A 147 -7.19 -10.28 14.68
N GLU A 148 -5.96 -10.47 15.19
CA GLU A 148 -4.94 -9.42 15.19
C GLU A 148 -4.53 -9.06 13.76
N LEU A 149 -4.30 -10.06 12.91
CA LEU A 149 -3.99 -9.84 11.49
C LEU A 149 -5.15 -9.13 10.77
N GLU A 150 -6.39 -9.54 11.01
CA GLU A 150 -7.58 -8.88 10.42
C GLU A 150 -7.69 -7.43 10.87
N SER A 151 -7.50 -7.16 12.18
CA SER A 151 -7.49 -5.81 12.74
C SER A 151 -6.40 -4.93 12.12
N LEU A 152 -5.18 -5.46 11.98
CA LEU A 152 -4.07 -4.77 11.32
C LEU A 152 -4.41 -4.44 9.87
N ASN A 153 -4.94 -5.41 9.11
CA ASN A 153 -5.26 -5.23 7.70
C ASN A 153 -6.34 -4.16 7.51
N HIS A 154 -7.38 -4.14 8.36
CA HIS A 154 -8.43 -3.13 8.29
C HIS A 154 -7.89 -1.72 8.56
N SER A 155 -7.07 -1.55 9.61
CA SER A 155 -6.43 -0.26 9.92
C SER A 155 -5.42 0.17 8.86
N LEU A 156 -4.70 -0.78 8.26
CA LEU A 156 -3.76 -0.55 7.17
C LEU A 156 -4.46 -0.05 5.90
N VAL A 157 -5.53 -0.72 5.47
CA VAL A 157 -6.37 -0.29 4.35
C VAL A 157 -6.85 1.14 4.57
N HIS A 158 -7.38 1.45 5.75
CA HIS A 158 -7.83 2.81 6.04
C HIS A 158 -6.71 3.87 5.91
N ALA A 159 -5.49 3.53 6.32
CA ALA A 159 -4.34 4.43 6.16
C ALA A 159 -3.93 4.61 4.69
N LEU A 160 -3.97 3.53 3.90
CA LEU A 160 -3.65 3.52 2.48
C LEU A 160 -4.70 4.27 1.64
N ASP A 161 -5.99 4.07 1.92
CA ASP A 161 -7.10 4.80 1.29
C ASP A 161 -6.94 6.31 1.51
N ARG A 162 -6.59 6.70 2.74
CA ARG A 162 -6.36 8.12 3.06
C ARG A 162 -5.17 8.71 2.30
N LEU A 163 -4.19 7.88 1.94
CA LEU A 163 -3.04 8.27 1.12
C LEU A 163 -3.34 8.21 -0.39
N GLY A 164 -4.55 7.79 -0.79
CA GLY A 164 -4.97 7.67 -2.19
C GLY A 164 -4.39 6.45 -2.92
N PHE A 165 -3.87 5.47 -2.18
CA PHE A 165 -3.47 4.19 -2.77
C PHE A 165 -4.70 3.40 -3.22
N GLY A 166 -4.55 2.55 -4.24
CA GLY A 166 -5.69 1.78 -4.77
C GLY A 166 -6.53 2.51 -5.82
N GLY A 167 -6.63 3.83 -5.72
CA GLY A 167 -7.45 4.67 -6.57
C GLY A 167 -8.96 4.52 -6.30
N GLU A 168 -9.66 5.65 -6.22
CA GLU A 168 -11.07 5.74 -6.66
C GLU A 168 -11.12 6.34 -8.07
#